data_AF-A0A7M3ZV33-F1
#
_entry.id   AF-A0A7M3ZV33-F1
#
_cell.length_a   1.000
_cell.length_b   1.000
_cell.length_c   1.000
_cell.angle_alpha   90.00
_cell.angle_beta   90.00
_cell.angle_gamma   90.00
#
_symmetry.space_group_name_H-M   'P 1'
#
loop_
_entity.id
_entity.type
_entity.pdbx_description
1 polymer ?
#
loop_
_entity_poly.entity_id
_entity_poly.type
_entity_poly.pdbx_seq_one_letter_code
_entity_poly.pdbx_strand_id
1 'polypeptide(L)'
;METESPQRRARVMEQHLETWEPSSPIALQTLRIEENIKGAAHHLDATFSCPRRYWLEHVRGWATEPFLLPNTAVEPAAPRWWPLPTTFGLMMHRVLEIGLRNPRSFGPSTPHLDASWMHESEDELSSSITVGRVMNEFGFGMEQEEGSREAALRDRLLHLGDLIDRGLLGRWVRGETLNGWKVEAVRTELPFFHREHIVRQTESDGQPVSFRLENGASVERVNMDFSGRADLVLALVDDAGRGALQVIDLKTRGCLASFNDKKTGDGHPLQHVPPSEISTVPQSDDETQILHEHRLQLALYSMALEAMEARKPPAQRRTILPPALLLGANGRIVQLSEKAFDVAKGDLLSHLDWRATVHLDPASDEPTRLPAGSSHCGDCPFYKGDLRRCGPEGESLGFISHLDVEP
;
A
#
# COMPACT_ATOMS: atom_id res chain seq x y z
N MET A 1 -60.13 -16.87 52.25
CA MET A 1 -58.75 -16.99 51.72
C MET A 1 -57.82 -16.47 52.78
N GLU A 2 -57.20 -17.37 53.55
CA GLU A 2 -56.20 -16.98 54.55
C GLU A 2 -54.90 -16.60 53.81
N THR A 3 -54.45 -15.37 53.99
CA THR A 3 -53.18 -14.88 53.48
C THR A 3 -52.05 -15.37 54.40
N GLU A 4 -51.13 -16.16 53.85
CA GLU A 4 -49.98 -16.66 54.60
C GLU A 4 -49.12 -15.50 55.15
N SER A 5 -48.66 -15.65 56.39
CA SER A 5 -47.84 -14.62 57.03
C SER A 5 -46.50 -14.45 56.29
N PRO A 6 -45.91 -13.24 56.28
CA PRO A 6 -44.62 -12.97 55.65
C PRO A 6 -43.49 -13.89 56.13
N GLN A 7 -43.54 -14.30 57.39
CA GLN A 7 -42.57 -15.22 57.99
C GLN A 7 -42.67 -16.64 57.43
N ARG A 8 -43.89 -17.09 57.09
CA ARG A 8 -44.11 -18.40 56.47
C ARG A 8 -43.62 -18.40 55.03
N ARG A 9 -43.87 -17.32 54.29
CA ARG A 9 -43.33 -17.13 52.93
C ARG A 9 -41.81 -17.13 52.90
N ALA A 10 -41.16 -16.48 53.87
CA ALA A 10 -39.71 -16.47 53.98
C ALA A 10 -39.13 -17.88 54.20
N ARG A 11 -39.72 -18.67 55.12
CA ARG A 11 -39.29 -20.06 55.36
C ARG A 11 -39.50 -20.98 54.16
N VAL A 12 -40.61 -20.80 53.44
CA VAL A 12 -40.86 -21.57 52.20
C VAL A 12 -39.83 -21.24 51.14
N MET A 13 -39.43 -19.96 51.02
CA MET A 13 -38.40 -19.54 50.07
C MET A 13 -37.01 -20.04 50.46
N GLU A 14 -36.69 -20.05 51.75
CA GLU A 14 -35.44 -20.58 52.31
C GLU A 14 -35.35 -22.10 52.07
N GLN A 15 -36.41 -22.86 52.36
CA GLN A 15 -36.47 -24.29 52.02
C GLN A 15 -36.34 -24.55 50.51
N HIS A 16 -36.95 -23.69 49.69
CA HIS A 16 -36.85 -23.83 48.24
C HIS A 16 -35.41 -23.62 47.76
N LEU A 17 -34.70 -22.63 48.33
CA LEU A 17 -33.28 -22.37 48.05
C LEU A 17 -32.36 -23.49 48.58
N GLU A 18 -32.66 -24.06 49.74
CA GLU A 18 -31.91 -25.20 50.30
C GLU A 18 -32.07 -26.48 49.46
N THR A 19 -33.22 -26.66 48.81
CA THR A 19 -33.48 -27.77 47.88
C THR A 19 -33.06 -27.48 46.43
N TRP A 20 -32.61 -26.25 46.15
CA TRP A 20 -32.20 -25.85 44.81
C TRP A 20 -30.80 -26.39 44.55
N GLU A 21 -30.72 -27.56 43.92
CA GLU A 21 -29.46 -28.01 43.34
C GLU A 21 -29.10 -27.04 42.21
N PRO A 22 -27.90 -26.42 42.23
CA PRO A 22 -27.45 -25.64 41.09
C PRO A 22 -27.48 -26.56 39.88
N SER A 23 -28.23 -26.17 38.85
CA SER A 23 -28.13 -26.83 37.56
C SER A 23 -26.65 -26.93 37.21
N SER A 24 -26.20 -28.12 36.82
CA SER A 24 -24.82 -28.34 36.36
C SER A 24 -24.41 -27.16 35.50
N PRO A 25 -23.25 -26.53 35.71
CA PRO A 25 -22.89 -25.33 34.99
C PRO A 25 -23.07 -25.64 33.51
N ILE A 26 -24.03 -24.96 32.89
CA ILE A 26 -24.18 -24.99 31.44
C ILE A 26 -22.78 -24.67 30.96
N ALA A 27 -22.11 -25.62 30.30
CA ALA A 27 -20.79 -25.37 29.76
C ALA A 27 -20.93 -24.08 28.97
N LEU A 28 -20.31 -22.99 29.46
CA LEU A 28 -20.35 -21.69 28.80
C LEU A 28 -19.77 -21.98 27.42
N GLN A 29 -20.64 -22.10 26.43
CA GLN A 29 -20.22 -22.26 25.05
C GLN A 29 -19.50 -20.96 24.73
N THR A 30 -18.18 -21.02 24.77
CA THR A 30 -17.33 -19.90 24.39
C THR A 30 -17.76 -19.48 23.00
N LEU A 31 -18.29 -18.26 22.88
CA LEU A 31 -18.74 -17.74 21.60
C LEU A 31 -17.52 -17.68 20.67
N ARG A 32 -17.54 -18.50 19.63
CA ARG A 32 -16.50 -18.54 18.60
C ARG A 32 -16.84 -17.52 17.54
N ILE A 33 -15.96 -16.57 17.32
CA ILE A 33 -16.18 -15.48 16.38
C ILE A 33 -15.02 -15.36 15.39
N GLU A 34 -15.33 -14.72 14.27
CA GLU A 34 -14.36 -14.33 13.26
C GLU A 34 -14.32 -12.81 13.20
N GLU A 35 -13.13 -12.25 13.34
CA GLU A 35 -12.95 -10.80 13.32
C GLU A 35 -12.50 -10.36 11.93
N ASN A 36 -13.04 -9.23 11.46
CA ASN A 36 -12.68 -8.67 10.16
C ASN A 36 -12.01 -7.32 10.37
N ILE A 37 -10.76 -7.21 9.97
CA ILE A 37 -9.96 -5.99 10.10
C ILE A 37 -9.68 -5.49 8.69
N LYS A 38 -10.00 -4.23 8.42
CA LYS A 38 -9.67 -3.58 7.15
C LYS A 38 -8.24 -3.08 7.18
N GLY A 39 -7.49 -3.36 6.12
CA GLY A 39 -6.12 -2.86 5.94
C GLY A 39 -6.01 -1.91 4.76
N ALA A 40 -5.10 -0.94 4.86
CA ALA A 40 -4.68 -0.07 3.77
C ALA A 40 -3.31 -0.50 3.24
N ALA A 41 -3.25 -0.91 1.97
CA ALA A 41 -2.02 -1.42 1.34
C ALA A 41 -0.86 -0.42 1.38
N HIS A 42 -1.13 0.86 1.08
CA HIS A 42 -0.14 1.94 1.05
C HIS A 42 0.44 2.31 2.44
N HIS A 43 -0.11 1.76 3.54
CA HIS A 43 0.40 1.95 4.90
C HIS A 43 1.26 0.78 5.40
N LEU A 44 1.33 -0.35 4.66
CA LEU A 44 2.00 -1.56 5.13
C LEU A 44 3.48 -1.32 5.44
N ASP A 45 4.25 -0.81 4.48
CA ASP A 45 5.69 -0.58 4.66
C ASP A 45 6.00 0.45 5.76
N ALA A 46 5.22 1.53 5.83
CA ALA A 46 5.42 2.59 6.81
C ALA A 46 5.17 2.13 8.26
N THR A 47 4.17 1.27 8.45
CA THR A 47 3.83 0.72 9.77
C THR A 47 4.67 -0.50 10.13
N PHE A 48 5.21 -1.21 9.14
CA PHE A 48 6.20 -2.25 9.38
C PHE A 48 7.52 -1.63 9.85
N SER A 49 7.96 -0.56 9.18
CA SER A 49 9.16 0.19 9.55
C SER A 49 9.00 0.93 10.89
N CYS A 50 7.77 1.29 11.27
CA CYS A 50 7.45 1.92 12.54
C CYS A 50 6.15 1.35 13.13
N PRO A 51 6.22 0.25 13.89
CA PRO A 51 5.04 -0.38 14.52
C PRO A 51 4.26 0.59 15.42
N ARG A 52 4.98 1.50 16.09
CA ARG A 52 4.37 2.56 16.92
C ARG A 52 3.37 3.41 16.13
N ARG A 53 3.60 3.66 14.84
CA ARG A 53 2.65 4.40 13.99
C ARG A 53 1.29 3.71 13.92
N TYR A 54 1.28 2.39 13.74
CA TYR A 54 0.06 1.61 13.67
C TYR A 54 -0.69 1.63 15.01
N TRP A 55 0.05 1.43 16.11
CA TRP A 55 -0.50 1.41 17.46
C TRP A 55 -1.12 2.78 17.85
N LEU A 56 -0.45 3.88 17.54
CA LEU A 56 -0.98 5.24 17.80
C LEU A 56 -2.29 5.50 17.03
N GLU A 57 -2.39 5.01 15.80
CA GLU A 57 -3.60 5.15 14.98
C GLU A 57 -4.73 4.24 15.48
N HIS A 58 -4.47 2.95 15.69
CA HIS A 58 -5.52 1.94 15.86
C HIS A 58 -5.85 1.63 17.33
N VAL A 59 -4.90 1.81 18.25
CA VAL A 59 -5.11 1.56 19.70
C VAL A 59 -5.40 2.87 20.43
N ARG A 60 -4.60 3.93 20.17
CA ARG A 60 -4.86 5.26 20.76
C ARG A 60 -5.94 6.06 20.03
N GLY A 61 -6.28 5.69 18.81
CA GLY A 61 -7.29 6.40 18.01
C GLY A 61 -6.84 7.77 17.53
N TRP A 62 -5.53 8.01 17.40
CA TRP A 62 -5.02 9.30 16.96
C TRP A 62 -5.14 9.49 15.45
N ALA A 63 -5.57 10.68 15.03
CA ALA A 63 -5.63 11.03 13.61
C ALA A 63 -4.24 11.01 12.96
N THR A 64 -4.18 10.46 11.75
CA THR A 64 -2.97 10.34 10.92
C THR A 64 -2.60 11.62 10.16
N GLU A 65 -3.14 12.76 10.57
CA GLU A 65 -2.79 14.08 10.07
C GLU A 65 -1.93 14.81 11.10
N PRO A 66 -0.98 15.68 10.68
CA PRO A 66 -0.28 16.57 11.59
C PRO A 66 -1.27 17.35 12.46
N PHE A 67 -0.99 17.46 13.75
CA PHE A 67 -1.86 18.23 14.64
C PHE A 67 -1.55 19.71 14.47
N LEU A 68 -2.54 20.50 14.06
CA LEU A 68 -2.43 21.94 13.86
C LEU A 68 -3.41 22.64 14.80
N LEU A 69 -2.93 23.67 15.50
CA LEU A 69 -3.77 24.52 16.32
C LEU A 69 -4.65 25.44 15.45
N PRO A 70 -5.85 25.81 15.91
CA PRO A 70 -6.61 26.86 15.27
C PRO A 70 -5.82 28.18 15.28
N ASN A 71 -5.80 28.91 14.17
CA ASN A 71 -5.13 30.21 14.01
C ASN A 71 -3.59 30.20 14.06
N THR A 72 -2.92 29.04 14.10
CA THR A 72 -1.49 28.93 13.74
C THR A 72 -1.32 28.81 12.22
N ALA A 73 -2.27 29.36 11.45
CA ALA A 73 -2.21 29.40 9.99
C ALA A 73 -0.86 29.98 9.59
N VAL A 74 0.03 29.07 9.17
CA VAL A 74 1.30 29.42 8.55
C VAL A 74 0.95 30.43 7.47
N GLU A 75 1.60 31.59 7.46
CA GLU A 75 1.43 32.55 6.37
C GLU A 75 1.43 31.78 5.04
N PRO A 76 0.51 32.10 4.10
CA PRO A 76 0.38 31.32 2.88
C PRO A 76 1.76 31.17 2.26
N ALA A 77 2.26 29.93 2.26
CA ALA A 77 3.60 29.65 1.83
C ALA A 77 3.79 30.30 0.46
N ALA A 78 4.94 30.97 0.25
CA ALA A 78 5.26 31.61 -1.01
C ALA A 78 4.85 30.69 -2.19
N PRO A 79 4.22 31.24 -3.24
CA PRO A 79 3.53 30.44 -4.24
C PRO A 79 4.48 29.41 -4.84
N ARG A 80 4.24 28.12 -4.53
CA ARG A 80 5.12 27.02 -4.93
C ARG A 80 5.24 26.99 -6.45
N TRP A 81 6.46 26.86 -6.95
CA TRP A 81 6.70 26.76 -8.39
C TRP A 81 6.09 25.48 -8.98
N TRP A 82 6.13 24.39 -8.21
CA TRP A 82 5.55 23.09 -8.56
C TRP A 82 4.27 22.82 -7.76
N PRO A 83 3.32 22.01 -8.29
CA PRO A 83 2.18 21.54 -7.52
C PRO A 83 2.63 20.65 -6.34
N LEU A 84 1.68 20.28 -5.48
CA LEU A 84 1.94 19.30 -4.43
C LEU A 84 2.43 17.97 -5.04
N PRO A 85 3.39 17.27 -4.41
CA PRO A 85 3.87 15.98 -4.88
C PRO A 85 2.75 14.95 -5.12
N THR A 86 1.71 14.97 -4.30
CA THR A 86 0.53 14.12 -4.44
C THR A 86 -0.25 14.45 -5.71
N THR A 87 -0.52 15.72 -5.98
CA THR A 87 -1.17 16.16 -7.22
C THR A 87 -0.36 15.78 -8.45
N PHE A 88 0.95 16.03 -8.42
CA PHE A 88 1.84 15.64 -9.51
C PHE A 88 1.85 14.12 -9.73
N GLY A 89 1.90 13.34 -8.64
CA GLY A 89 1.79 11.90 -8.68
C GLY A 89 0.52 11.45 -9.38
N LEU A 90 -0.64 11.95 -8.96
CA LEU A 90 -1.92 11.62 -9.58
C LEU A 90 -1.96 11.95 -11.07
N MET A 91 -1.40 13.09 -11.48
CA MET A 91 -1.30 13.45 -12.91
C MET A 91 -0.43 12.46 -13.68
N MET A 92 0.74 12.06 -13.15
CA MET A 92 1.61 11.08 -13.80
C MET A 92 0.99 9.67 -13.87
N HIS A 93 0.30 9.22 -12.83
CA HIS A 93 -0.46 7.95 -12.90
C HIS A 93 -1.53 8.04 -13.98
N ARG A 94 -2.21 9.18 -14.09
CA ARG A 94 -3.23 9.39 -15.12
C ARG A 94 -2.65 9.41 -16.53
N VAL A 95 -1.47 10.02 -16.74
CA VAL A 95 -0.74 9.94 -18.02
C VAL A 95 -0.42 8.49 -18.37
N LEU A 96 0.06 7.69 -17.41
CA LEU A 96 0.31 6.26 -17.62
C LEU A 96 -0.98 5.49 -17.95
N GLU A 97 -2.07 5.76 -17.22
CA GLU A 97 -3.34 5.06 -17.35
C GLU A 97 -3.93 5.17 -18.76
N ILE A 98 -3.95 6.39 -19.32
CA ILE A 98 -4.58 6.65 -20.61
C ILE A 98 -3.60 6.66 -21.78
N GLY A 99 -2.30 6.87 -21.51
CA GLY A 99 -1.27 6.99 -22.55
C GLY A 99 -0.50 5.71 -22.84
N LEU A 100 -0.62 4.66 -22.01
CA LEU A 100 0.10 3.42 -22.23
C LEU A 100 -0.58 2.57 -23.31
N ARG A 101 0.20 2.20 -24.33
CA ARG A 101 -0.24 1.29 -25.40
C ARG A 101 -0.53 -0.10 -24.88
N ASN A 102 -1.57 -0.75 -25.41
CA ASN A 102 -1.86 -2.16 -25.17
C ASN A 102 -1.55 -3.01 -26.42
N PRO A 103 -0.50 -3.88 -26.40
CA PRO A 103 -0.07 -4.63 -27.59
C PRO A 103 -1.11 -5.59 -28.17
N ARG A 104 -1.90 -6.23 -27.30
CA ARG A 104 -2.84 -7.31 -27.67
C ARG A 104 -2.18 -8.42 -28.51
N SER A 105 -0.94 -8.77 -28.21
CA SER A 105 -0.13 -9.73 -28.97
C SER A 105 -0.19 -11.12 -28.33
N PHE A 106 -1.31 -11.82 -28.51
CA PHE A 106 -1.55 -13.11 -27.88
C PHE A 106 -0.98 -14.28 -28.69
N GLY A 107 -0.35 -15.23 -27.99
CA GLY A 107 0.08 -16.49 -28.58
C GLY A 107 -1.07 -17.51 -28.70
N PRO A 108 -1.01 -18.47 -29.63
CA PRO A 108 -2.05 -19.49 -29.81
C PRO A 108 -2.15 -20.48 -28.64
N SER A 109 -1.07 -20.63 -27.86
CA SER A 109 -0.94 -21.57 -26.75
C SER A 109 -0.86 -20.90 -25.38
N THR A 110 -1.02 -19.58 -25.30
CA THR A 110 -0.87 -18.85 -24.03
C THR A 110 -2.15 -18.93 -23.20
N PRO A 111 -2.06 -18.92 -21.85
CA PRO A 111 -3.24 -18.95 -21.01
C PRO A 111 -4.18 -17.78 -21.31
N HIS A 112 -5.47 -18.06 -21.50
CA HIS A 112 -6.45 -17.05 -21.90
C HIS A 112 -6.54 -15.89 -20.89
N LEU A 113 -6.58 -14.66 -21.40
CA LEU A 113 -6.86 -13.44 -20.63
C LEU A 113 -8.32 -13.04 -20.81
N ASP A 114 -8.97 -12.63 -19.73
CA ASP A 114 -10.38 -12.24 -19.80
C ASP A 114 -10.61 -10.99 -20.66
N ALA A 115 -11.87 -10.74 -21.02
CA ALA A 115 -12.27 -9.63 -21.88
C ALA A 115 -11.87 -8.26 -21.34
N SER A 116 -11.63 -8.15 -20.02
CA SER A 116 -11.16 -6.91 -19.45
C SER A 116 -9.87 -6.54 -20.19
N TRP A 117 -8.86 -7.41 -20.30
CA TRP A 117 -7.52 -7.23 -20.92
C TRP A 117 -7.49 -6.71 -22.37
N MET A 118 -8.62 -6.77 -23.09
CA MET A 118 -8.69 -6.58 -24.54
C MET A 118 -8.91 -5.13 -25.00
N HIS A 119 -8.82 -4.14 -24.11
CA HIS A 119 -8.97 -2.72 -24.46
C HIS A 119 -7.96 -2.25 -25.52
N GLU A 120 -8.42 -1.40 -26.43
CA GLU A 120 -7.58 -0.76 -27.43
C GLU A 120 -7.05 0.57 -26.89
N SER A 121 -5.74 0.79 -27.04
CA SER A 121 -5.09 2.06 -26.75
C SER A 121 -3.95 2.21 -27.76
N GLU A 122 -4.11 3.17 -28.67
CA GLU A 122 -3.04 3.64 -29.57
C GLU A 122 -2.40 4.94 -29.05
N ASP A 123 -2.85 5.43 -27.89
CA ASP A 123 -2.31 6.63 -27.26
C ASP A 123 -0.81 6.42 -26.92
N GLU A 124 -0.09 7.54 -26.82
CA GLU A 124 1.35 7.58 -26.51
C GLU A 124 1.57 8.38 -25.22
N LEU A 125 2.48 7.92 -24.37
CA LEU A 125 2.76 8.52 -23.06
C LEU A 125 3.29 9.94 -23.20
N SER A 126 4.14 10.18 -24.20
CA SER A 126 4.74 11.48 -24.49
C SER A 126 3.94 12.32 -25.52
N SER A 127 2.67 11.99 -25.79
CA SER A 127 1.84 12.78 -26.71
C SER A 127 1.33 14.05 -26.04
N SER A 128 1.43 15.18 -26.75
CA SER A 128 0.86 16.46 -26.30
C SER A 128 -0.66 16.39 -26.11
N ILE A 129 -1.35 15.53 -26.87
CA ILE A 129 -2.80 15.31 -26.73
C ILE A 129 -3.09 14.61 -25.41
N THR A 130 -2.35 13.52 -25.11
CA THR A 130 -2.49 12.76 -23.86
C THR A 130 -2.23 13.66 -22.65
N VAL A 131 -1.09 14.34 -22.62
CA VAL A 131 -0.74 15.21 -21.50
C VAL A 131 -1.71 16.40 -21.41
N GLY A 132 -2.11 17.00 -22.53
CA GLY A 132 -3.11 18.06 -22.56
C GLY A 132 -4.45 17.65 -21.96
N ARG A 133 -4.91 16.42 -22.24
CA ARG A 133 -6.14 15.86 -21.60
C ARG A 133 -5.98 15.77 -20.09
N VAL A 134 -4.84 15.28 -19.59
CA VAL A 134 -4.57 15.21 -18.15
C VAL A 134 -4.51 16.61 -17.54
N MET A 135 -3.80 17.55 -18.16
CA MET A 135 -3.77 18.94 -17.70
C MET A 135 -5.18 19.52 -17.59
N ASN A 136 -6.04 19.26 -18.58
CA ASN A 136 -7.42 19.70 -18.58
C ASN A 136 -8.27 19.05 -17.48
N GLU A 137 -8.12 17.74 -17.24
CA GLU A 137 -8.81 17.01 -16.15
C GLU A 137 -8.49 17.61 -14.76
N PHE A 138 -7.29 18.18 -14.58
CA PHE A 138 -6.86 18.82 -13.34
C PHE A 138 -7.12 20.34 -13.31
N GLY A 139 -7.81 20.89 -14.32
CA GLY A 139 -8.25 22.28 -14.35
C GLY A 139 -7.25 23.29 -14.95
N PHE A 140 -6.19 22.82 -15.61
CA PHE A 140 -5.18 23.67 -16.25
C PHE A 140 -5.46 23.94 -17.75
N GLY A 141 -6.59 23.45 -18.28
CA GLY A 141 -6.94 23.53 -19.70
C GLY A 141 -6.16 22.54 -20.58
N MET A 142 -6.56 22.45 -21.86
CA MET A 142 -5.89 21.60 -22.85
C MET A 142 -4.53 22.16 -23.30
N GLU A 143 -4.43 23.49 -23.35
CA GLU A 143 -3.24 24.22 -23.78
C GLU A 143 -2.83 25.19 -22.66
N GLN A 144 -1.53 25.36 -22.49
CA GLN A 144 -0.94 26.24 -21.48
C GLN A 144 -0.13 27.33 -22.18
N GLU A 145 -0.22 28.55 -21.66
CA GLU A 145 0.56 29.69 -22.14
C GLU A 145 2.06 29.39 -22.00
N GLU A 146 2.83 29.61 -23.06
CA GLU A 146 4.25 29.32 -23.07
C GLU A 146 5.02 30.18 -22.05
N GLY A 147 5.92 29.56 -21.29
CA GLY A 147 6.64 30.22 -20.19
C GLY A 147 5.86 30.31 -18.87
N SER A 148 4.60 29.88 -18.83
CA SER A 148 3.83 29.74 -17.57
C SER A 148 4.33 28.58 -16.70
N ARG A 149 3.89 28.54 -15.44
CA ARG A 149 4.17 27.41 -14.53
C ARG A 149 3.48 26.14 -15.00
N GLU A 150 2.27 26.28 -15.52
CA GLU A 150 1.45 25.20 -16.05
C GLU A 150 2.10 24.60 -17.30
N ALA A 151 2.70 25.43 -18.18
CA ALA A 151 3.49 24.93 -19.30
C ALA A 151 4.73 24.16 -18.84
N ALA A 152 5.44 24.64 -17.81
CA ALA A 152 6.57 23.89 -17.24
C ALA A 152 6.14 22.53 -16.63
N LEU A 153 4.95 22.47 -16.04
CA LEU A 153 4.34 21.22 -15.57
C LEU A 153 4.02 20.27 -16.73
N ARG A 154 3.35 20.76 -17.77
CA ARG A 154 3.08 20.00 -19.00
C ARG A 154 4.37 19.43 -19.58
N ASP A 155 5.39 20.26 -19.74
CA ASP A 155 6.68 19.87 -20.32
C ASP A 155 7.39 18.83 -19.45
N ARG A 156 7.27 18.94 -18.11
CA ARG A 156 7.75 17.90 -17.20
C ARG A 156 7.00 16.57 -17.42
N LEU A 157 5.68 16.56 -17.50
CA LEU A 157 4.90 15.33 -17.73
C LEU A 157 5.29 14.68 -19.07
N LEU A 158 5.39 15.46 -20.15
CA LEU A 158 5.83 15.01 -21.47
C LEU A 158 7.23 14.35 -21.41
N HIS A 159 8.16 15.02 -20.73
CA HIS A 159 9.53 14.51 -20.59
C HIS A 159 9.58 13.19 -19.83
N LEU A 160 8.83 13.04 -18.74
CA LEU A 160 8.79 11.79 -17.98
C LEU A 160 8.09 10.67 -18.76
N GLY A 161 7.05 11.00 -19.53
CA GLY A 161 6.42 10.06 -20.47
C GLY A 161 7.43 9.53 -21.50
N ASP A 162 8.25 10.41 -22.09
CA ASP A 162 9.31 10.04 -23.03
C ASP A 162 10.38 9.15 -22.39
N LEU A 163 10.76 9.40 -21.13
CA LEU A 163 11.69 8.52 -20.40
C LEU A 163 11.13 7.09 -20.28
N ILE A 164 9.85 6.95 -19.92
CA ILE A 164 9.17 5.65 -19.82
C ILE A 164 9.07 4.98 -21.19
N ASP A 165 8.75 5.74 -22.23
CA ASP A 165 8.64 5.24 -23.60
C ASP A 165 9.98 4.75 -24.17
N ARG A 166 11.09 5.40 -23.81
CA ARG A 166 12.45 4.94 -24.16
C ARG A 166 12.95 3.79 -23.26
N GLY A 167 12.34 3.63 -22.10
CA GLY A 167 12.64 2.58 -21.12
C GLY A 167 12.18 1.17 -21.54
N LEU A 168 12.41 0.21 -20.63
CA LEU A 168 12.01 -1.18 -20.82
C LEU A 168 10.51 -1.32 -21.10
N LEU A 169 9.66 -0.60 -20.34
CA LEU A 169 8.20 -0.66 -20.49
C LEU A 169 7.76 -0.27 -21.90
N GLY A 170 8.19 0.91 -22.38
CA GLY A 170 7.82 1.41 -23.70
C GLY A 170 8.24 0.46 -24.83
N ARG A 171 9.43 -0.13 -24.72
CA ARG A 171 9.94 -1.12 -25.67
C ARG A 171 9.12 -2.41 -25.67
N TRP A 172 8.79 -2.92 -24.47
CA TRP A 172 7.92 -4.08 -24.32
C TRP A 172 6.54 -3.87 -24.93
N VAL A 173 5.88 -2.72 -24.69
CA VAL A 173 4.55 -2.45 -25.26
C VAL A 173 4.57 -2.12 -26.76
N ARG A 174 5.75 -1.87 -27.35
CA ARG A 174 5.95 -1.84 -28.80
C ARG A 174 6.13 -3.24 -29.42
N GLY A 175 6.18 -4.28 -28.59
CA GLY A 175 6.26 -5.67 -29.02
C GLY A 175 7.67 -6.25 -29.04
N GLU A 176 8.67 -5.54 -28.52
CA GLU A 176 10.03 -6.08 -28.38
C GLU A 176 10.05 -7.24 -27.37
N THR A 177 10.87 -8.26 -27.65
CA THR A 177 11.17 -9.34 -26.72
C THR A 177 12.47 -9.03 -25.99
N LEU A 178 12.38 -8.73 -24.70
CA LEU A 178 13.50 -8.29 -23.86
C LEU A 178 13.47 -9.04 -22.53
N ASN A 179 14.65 -9.36 -22.01
CA ASN A 179 14.81 -10.13 -20.76
C ASN A 179 14.08 -11.48 -20.75
N GLY A 180 13.95 -12.13 -21.92
CA GLY A 180 13.26 -13.42 -22.08
C GLY A 180 11.73 -13.34 -22.07
N TRP A 181 11.17 -12.13 -22.10
CA TRP A 181 9.73 -11.91 -22.05
C TRP A 181 9.24 -11.02 -23.20
N LYS A 182 8.00 -11.28 -23.60
CA LYS A 182 7.19 -10.43 -24.47
C LYS A 182 5.89 -10.06 -23.76
N VAL A 183 5.47 -8.81 -23.87
CA VAL A 183 4.16 -8.36 -23.35
C VAL A 183 3.06 -8.71 -24.34
N GLU A 184 2.06 -9.47 -23.87
CA GLU A 184 0.85 -9.78 -24.62
C GLU A 184 -0.19 -8.68 -24.45
N ALA A 185 -0.41 -8.23 -23.20
CA ALA A 185 -1.37 -7.18 -22.88
C ALA A 185 -1.02 -6.47 -21.56
N VAL A 186 -1.63 -5.31 -21.36
CA VAL A 186 -1.52 -4.52 -20.13
C VAL A 186 -2.88 -4.29 -19.47
N ARG A 187 -2.87 -4.09 -18.15
CA ARG A 187 -3.98 -3.61 -17.34
C ARG A 187 -3.49 -2.42 -16.53
N THR A 188 -4.01 -1.24 -16.79
CA THR A 188 -3.85 -0.11 -15.87
C THR A 188 -4.97 -0.14 -14.82
N GLU A 189 -4.66 0.33 -13.62
CA GLU A 189 -5.64 0.52 -12.53
C GLU A 189 -6.46 -0.74 -12.17
N LEU A 190 -5.83 -1.93 -12.18
CA LEU A 190 -6.51 -3.21 -11.95
C LEU A 190 -7.06 -3.27 -10.52
N PRO A 191 -8.40 -3.32 -10.31
CA PRO A 191 -8.97 -3.45 -8.99
C PRO A 191 -8.71 -4.84 -8.42
N PHE A 192 -8.41 -4.91 -7.13
CA PHE A 192 -8.30 -6.19 -6.43
C PHE A 192 -8.99 -6.14 -5.07
N PHE A 193 -9.42 -7.32 -4.63
CA PHE A 193 -9.82 -7.61 -3.27
C PHE A 193 -9.03 -8.82 -2.80
N HIS A 194 -8.28 -8.67 -1.71
CA HIS A 194 -7.53 -9.73 -1.08
C HIS A 194 -7.96 -9.87 0.36
N ARG A 195 -8.22 -11.11 0.79
CA ARG A 195 -8.50 -11.44 2.18
C ARG A 195 -7.43 -12.41 2.65
N GLU A 196 -6.61 -11.96 3.58
CA GLU A 196 -5.65 -12.81 4.24
C GLU A 196 -6.28 -13.41 5.50
N HIS A 197 -6.08 -14.72 5.69
CA HIS A 197 -6.66 -15.44 6.82
C HIS A 197 -5.58 -15.69 7.87
N ILE A 198 -5.66 -14.97 8.98
CA ILE A 198 -4.75 -15.14 10.11
C ILE A 198 -5.37 -16.09 11.12
N VAL A 199 -4.67 -17.19 11.36
CA VAL A 199 -4.99 -18.20 12.39
C VAL A 199 -3.74 -18.38 13.24
N ARG A 200 -3.84 -18.18 14.56
CA ARG A 200 -2.74 -18.42 15.50
C ARG A 200 -2.34 -19.90 15.46
N GLN A 201 -1.10 -20.18 15.07
CA GLN A 201 -0.54 -21.53 15.14
C GLN A 201 -0.18 -21.91 16.59
N THR A 202 -0.32 -23.19 16.88
CA THR A 202 -0.19 -23.87 18.18
C THR A 202 1.15 -23.68 18.89
N GLU A 203 1.12 -23.53 20.21
CA GLU A 203 2.15 -24.10 21.08
C GLU A 203 1.80 -25.59 21.33
N SER A 204 2.57 -26.49 20.73
CA SER A 204 2.71 -27.94 21.01
C SER A 204 1.54 -28.94 20.87
N ASP A 205 0.25 -28.58 20.92
CA ASP A 205 -0.83 -29.59 21.06
C ASP A 205 -1.92 -29.64 19.96
N GLY A 206 -1.67 -29.06 18.77
CA GLY A 206 -2.53 -29.27 17.59
C GLY A 206 -3.91 -28.59 17.62
N GLN A 207 -4.30 -27.91 18.70
CA GLN A 207 -5.51 -27.05 18.74
C GLN A 207 -5.15 -25.56 18.58
N PRO A 208 -5.78 -24.82 17.64
CA PRO A 208 -5.53 -23.39 17.46
C PRO A 208 -5.81 -22.64 18.76
N VAL A 209 -4.86 -21.80 19.20
CA VAL A 209 -5.10 -20.91 20.35
C VAL A 209 -5.95 -19.74 19.86
N SER A 210 -7.20 -19.67 20.33
CA SER A 210 -8.08 -18.56 20.05
C SER A 210 -7.66 -17.30 20.81
N PHE A 211 -7.82 -16.12 20.23
CA PHE A 211 -7.73 -14.89 21.01
C PHE A 211 -8.91 -14.84 21.97
N ARG A 212 -8.67 -14.64 23.25
CA ARG A 212 -9.73 -14.48 24.24
C ARG A 212 -10.00 -13.01 24.43
N LEU A 213 -11.21 -12.58 24.06
CA LEU A 213 -11.69 -11.24 24.37
C LEU A 213 -12.09 -11.15 25.84
N GLU A 214 -12.08 -9.94 26.41
CA GLU A 214 -12.47 -9.71 27.81
C GLU A 214 -13.91 -10.18 28.13
N ASN A 215 -14.78 -10.16 27.12
CA ASN A 215 -16.16 -10.66 27.22
C ASN A 215 -16.28 -12.19 27.24
N GLY A 216 -15.16 -12.92 27.22
CA GLY A 216 -15.11 -14.38 27.23
C GLY A 216 -15.31 -15.04 25.86
N ALA A 217 -15.45 -14.26 24.77
CA ALA A 217 -15.48 -14.80 23.41
C ALA A 217 -14.08 -15.23 22.94
N SER A 218 -14.07 -16.16 21.99
CA SER A 218 -12.88 -16.77 21.38
C SER A 218 -12.85 -16.39 19.90
N VAL A 219 -11.86 -15.61 19.48
CA VAL A 219 -11.61 -15.34 18.05
C VAL A 219 -10.84 -16.51 17.47
N GLU A 220 -11.47 -17.28 16.59
CA GLU A 220 -10.84 -18.43 15.93
C GLU A 220 -9.96 -18.00 14.74
N ARG A 221 -10.34 -16.88 14.11
CA ARG A 221 -9.73 -16.41 12.88
C ARG A 221 -9.88 -14.91 12.73
N VAL A 222 -8.86 -14.26 12.18
CA VAL A 222 -8.90 -12.86 11.77
C VAL A 222 -8.80 -12.80 10.25
N ASN A 223 -9.73 -12.08 9.64
CA ASN A 223 -9.75 -11.77 8.22
C ASN A 223 -9.18 -10.37 8.02
N MET A 224 -7.99 -10.28 7.42
CA MET A 224 -7.39 -9.01 7.04
C MET A 224 -7.82 -8.68 5.61
N ASP A 225 -8.74 -7.74 5.47
CA ASP A 225 -9.37 -7.36 4.21
C ASP A 225 -8.65 -6.17 3.58
N PHE A 226 -8.17 -6.37 2.35
CA PHE A 226 -7.51 -5.36 1.53
C PHE A 226 -8.28 -5.14 0.24
N SER A 227 -8.55 -3.88 -0.06
CA SER A 227 -9.06 -3.44 -1.36
C SER A 227 -8.16 -2.35 -1.91
N GLY A 228 -7.85 -2.40 -3.19
CA GLY A 228 -7.02 -1.39 -3.83
C GLY A 228 -7.05 -1.51 -5.35
N ARG A 229 -6.19 -0.72 -5.98
CA ARG A 229 -5.93 -0.76 -7.42
C ARG A 229 -4.43 -0.85 -7.61
N ALA A 230 -3.98 -1.80 -8.43
CA ALA A 230 -2.60 -1.85 -8.89
C ALA A 230 -2.46 -0.92 -10.09
N ASP A 231 -1.46 -0.04 -10.09
CA ASP A 231 -1.27 0.94 -11.17
C ASP A 231 -1.15 0.27 -12.54
N LEU A 232 -0.35 -0.78 -12.62
CA LEU A 232 -0.09 -1.54 -13.84
C LEU A 232 0.11 -3.02 -13.54
N VAL A 233 -0.53 -3.87 -14.34
CA VAL A 233 -0.22 -5.30 -14.42
C VAL A 233 0.08 -5.67 -15.86
N LEU A 234 1.24 -6.27 -16.09
CA LEU A 234 1.63 -6.81 -17.39
C LEU A 234 1.21 -8.27 -17.49
N ALA A 235 0.64 -8.65 -18.63
CA ALA A 235 0.54 -10.04 -19.03
C ALA A 235 1.68 -10.37 -19.99
N LEU A 236 2.54 -11.29 -19.57
CA LEU A 236 3.79 -11.64 -20.21
C LEU A 236 3.75 -13.08 -20.72
N VAL A 237 4.55 -13.36 -21.74
CA VAL A 237 4.81 -14.71 -22.22
C VAL A 237 6.32 -14.87 -22.48
N ASP A 238 6.87 -16.02 -22.14
CA ASP A 238 8.24 -16.39 -22.46
C ASP A 238 8.33 -17.17 -23.79
N ASP A 239 9.55 -17.47 -24.23
CA ASP A 239 9.81 -18.24 -25.46
C ASP A 239 9.23 -19.66 -25.44
N ALA A 240 8.93 -20.21 -24.25
CA ALA A 240 8.29 -21.50 -24.07
C ALA A 240 6.76 -21.44 -24.10
N GLY A 241 6.18 -20.24 -24.28
CA GLY A 241 4.73 -20.02 -24.29
C GLY A 241 4.09 -20.02 -22.89
N ARG A 242 4.90 -19.96 -21.82
CA ARG A 242 4.40 -19.91 -20.44
C ARG A 242 3.96 -18.50 -20.12
N GLY A 243 2.71 -18.36 -19.72
CA GLY A 243 2.12 -17.08 -19.34
C GLY A 243 2.51 -16.67 -17.92
N ALA A 244 2.79 -15.39 -17.74
CA ALA A 244 3.02 -14.78 -16.45
C ALA A 244 2.25 -13.46 -16.30
N LEU A 245 2.04 -13.02 -15.06
CA LEU A 245 1.57 -11.69 -14.72
C LEU A 245 2.63 -11.01 -13.83
N GLN A 246 2.80 -9.70 -13.99
CA GLN A 246 3.70 -8.92 -13.15
C GLN A 246 3.03 -7.62 -12.72
N VAL A 247 3.03 -7.38 -11.41
CA VAL A 247 2.61 -6.10 -10.82
C VAL A 247 3.73 -5.07 -10.99
N ILE A 248 3.36 -3.88 -11.44
CA ILE A 248 4.23 -2.72 -11.53
C ILE A 248 3.51 -1.52 -10.91
N ASP A 249 4.19 -0.83 -10.00
CA ASP A 249 3.68 0.39 -9.34
C ASP A 249 4.56 1.60 -9.71
N LEU A 250 3.94 2.73 -10.06
CA LEU A 250 4.63 3.93 -10.53
C LEU A 250 5.05 4.79 -9.34
N LYS A 251 6.33 5.16 -9.27
CA LYS A 251 6.85 6.11 -8.28
C LYS A 251 7.37 7.38 -8.96
N THR A 252 6.90 8.52 -8.46
CA THR A 252 7.27 9.87 -8.94
C THR A 252 8.29 10.59 -8.05
N ARG A 253 8.98 9.86 -7.18
CA ARG A 253 10.07 10.41 -6.36
C ARG A 253 11.16 10.96 -7.28
N GLY A 254 11.60 12.18 -6.99
CA GLY A 254 12.66 12.84 -7.75
C GLY A 254 12.19 13.56 -9.01
N CYS A 255 10.89 13.54 -9.35
CA CYS A 255 10.34 14.11 -10.59
C CYS A 255 10.05 15.62 -10.56
N LEU A 256 10.09 16.26 -9.39
CA LEU A 256 9.73 17.68 -9.21
C LEU A 256 10.95 18.59 -9.06
N ALA A 257 11.09 19.29 -7.94
CA ALA A 257 12.08 20.34 -7.76
C ALA A 257 13.54 19.87 -7.87
N SER A 258 13.80 18.61 -7.52
CA SER A 258 15.12 17.98 -7.63
C SER A 258 15.41 17.41 -9.03
N PHE A 259 14.45 17.46 -9.96
CA PHE A 259 14.64 16.93 -11.31
C PHE A 259 15.50 17.87 -12.16
N ASN A 260 16.45 17.34 -12.93
CA ASN A 260 17.32 18.10 -13.81
C ASN A 260 17.36 17.47 -15.20
N ASP A 261 16.57 18.06 -16.12
CA ASP A 261 16.39 17.63 -17.50
C ASP A 261 17.63 17.82 -18.38
N LYS A 262 18.51 18.75 -18.01
CA LYS A 262 19.72 19.08 -18.80
C LYS A 262 20.92 18.26 -18.38
N LYS A 263 21.05 17.99 -17.08
CA LYS A 263 22.18 17.26 -16.51
C LYS A 263 21.71 16.37 -15.37
N THR A 264 21.35 15.14 -15.71
CA THR A 264 20.80 14.14 -14.78
C THR A 264 21.68 13.91 -13.56
N GLY A 265 23.01 13.95 -13.72
CA GLY A 265 23.99 13.79 -12.63
C GLY A 265 24.02 14.92 -11.59
N ASP A 266 23.42 16.07 -11.90
CA ASP A 266 23.22 17.17 -10.94
C ASP A 266 21.78 17.20 -10.40
N GLY A 267 20.98 16.18 -10.72
CA GLY A 267 19.60 16.05 -10.27
C GLY A 267 19.43 15.08 -9.10
N HIS A 268 18.19 14.70 -8.82
CA HIS A 268 17.85 13.61 -7.92
C HIS A 268 18.59 12.31 -8.30
N PRO A 269 19.14 11.55 -7.34
CA PRO A 269 19.92 10.34 -7.61
C PRO A 269 19.24 9.30 -8.51
N LEU A 270 17.92 9.15 -8.38
CA LEU A 270 17.11 8.28 -9.26
C LEU A 270 17.19 8.66 -10.76
N GLN A 271 17.71 9.82 -11.17
CA GLN A 271 17.93 10.17 -12.58
C GLN A 271 19.25 9.63 -13.15
N HIS A 272 20.17 9.15 -12.32
CA HIS A 272 21.55 8.87 -12.74
C HIS A 272 21.67 7.68 -13.71
N VAL A 273 20.76 6.71 -13.60
CA VAL A 273 20.74 5.53 -14.46
C VAL A 273 19.83 5.81 -15.66
N PRO A 274 20.32 5.66 -16.90
CA PRO A 274 19.55 6.05 -18.08
C PRO A 274 18.40 5.08 -18.39
N PRO A 275 17.33 5.52 -19.09
CA PRO A 275 16.22 4.66 -19.53
C PRO A 275 16.66 3.52 -20.45
N SER A 276 17.79 3.66 -21.16
CA SER A 276 18.32 2.62 -22.04
C SER A 276 18.84 1.39 -21.29
N GLU A 277 19.09 1.49 -19.99
CA GLU A 277 19.42 0.34 -19.16
C GLU A 277 18.16 -0.53 -19.00
N ILE A 278 18.22 -1.75 -19.52
CA ILE A 278 17.07 -2.68 -19.56
C ILE A 278 17.12 -3.72 -18.45
N SER A 279 18.22 -3.80 -17.69
CA SER A 279 18.30 -4.62 -16.49
C SER A 279 17.25 -4.15 -15.48
N THR A 280 16.46 -5.10 -14.97
CA THR A 280 15.48 -4.88 -13.91
C THR A 280 16.10 -4.93 -12.51
N VAL A 281 17.39 -5.27 -12.41
CA VAL A 281 18.13 -5.25 -11.15
C VAL A 281 18.44 -3.80 -10.76
N PRO A 282 18.25 -3.39 -9.50
CA PRO A 282 18.69 -2.08 -9.02
C PRO A 282 20.16 -1.82 -9.35
N GLN A 283 20.45 -0.63 -9.88
CA GLN A 283 21.79 -0.19 -10.28
C GLN A 283 22.36 0.89 -9.32
N SER A 284 21.60 1.29 -8.30
CA SER A 284 22.02 2.25 -7.29
C SER A 284 21.41 1.95 -5.92
N ASP A 285 21.97 2.57 -4.89
CA ASP A 285 21.45 2.49 -3.53
C ASP A 285 20.04 3.10 -3.44
N ASP A 286 19.78 4.21 -4.14
CA ASP A 286 18.45 4.83 -4.20
C ASP A 286 17.40 3.92 -4.87
N GLU A 287 17.75 3.23 -5.95
CA GLU A 287 16.86 2.23 -6.59
C GLU A 287 16.60 1.05 -5.64
N THR A 288 17.62 0.59 -4.91
CA THR A 288 17.50 -0.49 -3.92
C THR A 288 16.62 -0.06 -2.75
N GLN A 289 16.82 1.16 -2.25
CA GLN A 289 16.10 1.71 -1.13
C GLN A 289 14.63 1.93 -1.45
N ILE A 290 14.29 2.59 -2.57
CA ILE A 290 12.90 2.84 -2.93
C ILE A 290 12.14 1.52 -3.18
N LEU A 291 12.79 0.52 -3.77
CA LEU A 291 12.20 -0.80 -3.95
C LEU A 291 11.93 -1.49 -2.60
N HIS A 292 12.86 -1.38 -1.65
CA HIS A 292 12.67 -1.90 -0.30
C HIS A 292 11.55 -1.17 0.47
N GLU A 293 11.41 0.15 0.31
CA GLU A 293 10.39 0.96 0.99
C GLU A 293 8.94 0.68 0.54
N HIS A 294 8.76 -0.05 -0.56
CA HIS A 294 7.44 -0.39 -1.12
C HIS A 294 7.20 -1.90 -1.24
N ARG A 295 8.08 -2.72 -0.69
CA ARG A 295 8.10 -4.17 -0.92
C ARG A 295 6.88 -4.90 -0.35
N LEU A 296 6.31 -4.45 0.77
CA LEU A 296 5.14 -5.10 1.38
C LEU A 296 3.86 -4.77 0.63
N GLN A 297 3.68 -3.51 0.21
CA GLN A 297 2.60 -3.13 -0.69
C GLN A 297 2.64 -3.96 -1.98
N LEU A 298 3.81 -4.03 -2.62
CA LEU A 298 4.01 -4.83 -3.83
C LEU A 298 3.75 -6.32 -3.60
N ALA A 299 4.21 -6.87 -2.46
CA ALA A 299 3.98 -8.27 -2.13
C ALA A 299 2.48 -8.59 -1.97
N LEU A 300 1.72 -7.69 -1.31
CA LEU A 300 0.27 -7.83 -1.19
C LEU A 300 -0.41 -7.85 -2.56
N TYR A 301 -0.02 -6.97 -3.48
CA TYR A 301 -0.59 -6.94 -4.84
C TYR A 301 -0.31 -8.24 -5.59
N SER A 302 0.92 -8.77 -5.50
CA SER A 302 1.26 -10.06 -6.10
C SER A 302 0.46 -11.21 -5.47
N MET A 303 0.33 -11.26 -4.14
CA MET A 303 -0.49 -12.28 -3.45
C MET A 303 -1.96 -12.22 -3.87
N ALA A 304 -2.50 -11.01 -4.10
CA ALA A 304 -3.85 -10.85 -4.63
C ALA A 304 -3.99 -11.47 -6.03
N LEU A 305 -3.00 -11.26 -6.92
CA LEU A 305 -2.98 -11.90 -8.25
C LEU A 305 -2.82 -13.42 -8.15
N GLU A 306 -1.95 -13.91 -7.26
CA GLU A 306 -1.79 -15.35 -7.00
C GLU A 306 -3.13 -15.97 -6.57
N ALA A 307 -3.87 -15.32 -5.68
CA ALA A 307 -5.20 -15.75 -5.24
C ALA A 307 -6.24 -15.72 -6.38
N MET A 308 -6.17 -14.74 -7.28
CA MET A 308 -7.03 -14.66 -8.47
C MET A 308 -6.73 -15.81 -9.45
N GLU A 309 -5.45 -16.06 -9.74
CA GLU A 309 -5.02 -17.15 -10.63
C GLU A 309 -5.32 -18.53 -10.02
N ALA A 310 -5.19 -18.69 -8.70
CA ALA A 310 -5.51 -19.95 -8.02
C ALA A 310 -6.97 -20.40 -8.20
N ARG A 311 -7.90 -19.46 -8.44
CA ARG A 311 -9.31 -19.77 -8.74
C ARG A 311 -9.54 -20.31 -10.15
N LYS A 312 -8.57 -20.15 -11.06
CA LYS A 312 -8.66 -20.65 -12.43
C LYS A 312 -8.25 -22.14 -12.49
N PRO A 313 -8.69 -22.90 -13.52
CA PRO A 313 -8.16 -24.23 -13.80
C PRO A 313 -6.64 -24.20 -14.03
N PRO A 314 -5.86 -25.22 -13.60
CA PRO A 314 -4.39 -25.21 -13.71
C PRO A 314 -3.85 -24.86 -15.09
N ALA A 315 -4.48 -25.35 -16.17
CA ALA A 315 -4.07 -25.08 -17.55
C ALA A 315 -4.28 -23.62 -18.00
N GLN A 316 -5.05 -22.83 -17.26
CA GLN A 316 -5.35 -21.42 -17.55
C GLN A 316 -4.61 -20.46 -16.59
N ARG A 317 -3.85 -20.99 -15.63
CA ARG A 317 -3.14 -20.18 -14.64
C ARG A 317 -1.91 -19.56 -15.28
N ARG A 318 -1.69 -18.29 -14.97
CA ARG A 318 -0.44 -17.60 -15.19
C ARG A 318 0.38 -17.61 -13.91
N THR A 319 1.70 -17.67 -14.05
CA THR A 319 2.62 -17.51 -12.91
C THR A 319 2.71 -16.05 -12.53
N ILE A 320 2.94 -15.75 -11.25
CA ILE A 320 3.13 -14.36 -10.80
C ILE A 320 4.63 -14.11 -10.66
N LEU A 321 5.16 -13.18 -11.44
CA LEU A 321 6.56 -12.77 -11.33
C LEU A 321 6.77 -11.87 -10.11
N PRO A 322 8.02 -11.78 -9.60
CA PRO A 322 8.33 -10.79 -8.57
C PRO A 322 7.89 -9.38 -9.02
N PRO A 323 7.25 -8.62 -8.12
CA PRO A 323 6.73 -7.30 -8.48
C PRO A 323 7.85 -6.29 -8.69
N ALA A 324 7.52 -5.20 -9.38
CA ALA A 324 8.46 -4.15 -9.73
C ALA A 324 7.92 -2.74 -9.48
N LEU A 325 8.82 -1.77 -9.48
CA LEU A 325 8.51 -0.35 -9.55
C LEU A 325 8.85 0.19 -10.93
N LEU A 326 7.99 1.05 -11.47
CA LEU A 326 8.33 1.96 -12.56
C LEU A 326 8.78 3.29 -11.95
N LEU A 327 10.03 3.68 -12.19
CA LEU A 327 10.60 4.90 -11.66
C LEU A 327 10.40 6.03 -12.67
N GLY A 328 9.49 6.96 -12.37
CA GLY A 328 9.18 8.06 -13.28
C GLY A 328 10.40 8.95 -13.58
N ALA A 329 11.32 9.09 -12.62
CA ALA A 329 12.48 9.97 -12.74
C ALA A 329 13.49 9.52 -13.82
N ASN A 330 13.48 8.25 -14.24
CA ASN A 330 14.40 7.74 -15.26
C ASN A 330 13.76 6.75 -16.25
N GLY A 331 12.48 6.42 -16.11
CA GLY A 331 11.77 5.47 -16.96
C GLY A 331 12.12 4.00 -16.74
N ARG A 332 12.91 3.66 -15.70
CA ARG A 332 13.37 2.29 -15.45
C ARG A 332 12.33 1.47 -14.69
N ILE A 333 12.28 0.18 -15.01
CA ILE A 333 11.61 -0.83 -14.19
C ILE A 333 12.66 -1.45 -13.28
N VAL A 334 12.44 -1.43 -11.96
CA VAL A 334 13.29 -2.11 -10.98
C VAL A 334 12.47 -3.15 -10.21
N GLN A 335 12.96 -4.39 -10.16
CA GLN A 335 12.20 -5.55 -9.72
C GLN A 335 12.80 -6.16 -8.45
N LEU A 336 11.95 -6.68 -7.56
CA LEU A 336 12.42 -7.56 -6.50
C LEU A 336 13.05 -8.82 -7.09
N SER A 337 14.16 -9.27 -6.49
CA SER A 337 14.64 -10.63 -6.72
C SER A 337 13.62 -11.64 -6.16
N GLU A 338 13.61 -12.88 -6.66
CA GLU A 338 12.75 -13.94 -6.12
C GLU A 338 12.93 -14.10 -4.61
N LYS A 339 14.18 -14.15 -4.15
CA LYS A 339 14.50 -14.23 -2.71
C LYS A 339 13.96 -13.02 -1.93
N ALA A 340 14.12 -11.80 -2.44
CA ALA A 340 13.62 -10.61 -1.77
C ALA A 340 12.08 -10.56 -1.76
N PHE A 341 11.43 -11.08 -2.80
CA PHE A 341 9.99 -11.20 -2.87
C PHE A 341 9.45 -12.24 -1.88
N ASP A 342 10.10 -13.39 -1.73
CA ASP A 342 9.74 -14.38 -0.71
C ASP A 342 9.91 -13.84 0.71
N VAL A 343 10.99 -13.11 0.97
CA VAL A 343 11.19 -12.39 2.24
C VAL A 343 10.08 -11.37 2.46
N ALA A 344 9.71 -10.59 1.44
CA ALA A 344 8.64 -9.60 1.55
C ALA A 344 7.27 -10.24 1.86
N LYS A 345 6.95 -11.41 1.28
CA LYS A 345 5.74 -12.16 1.64
C LYS A 345 5.78 -12.63 3.09
N GLY A 346 6.91 -13.18 3.55
CA GLY A 346 7.07 -13.61 4.95
C GLY A 346 6.94 -12.47 5.95
N ASP A 347 7.57 -11.33 5.67
CA ASP A 347 7.48 -10.13 6.49
C ASP A 347 6.07 -9.55 6.50
N LEU A 348 5.38 -9.55 5.34
CA LEU A 348 3.99 -9.12 5.25
C LEU A 348 3.12 -10.00 6.16
N LEU A 349 3.17 -11.32 6.02
CA LEU A 349 2.36 -12.23 6.84
C LEU A 349 2.65 -12.07 8.34
N SER A 350 3.92 -11.93 8.71
CA SER A 350 4.32 -11.68 10.10
C SER A 350 3.78 -10.34 10.62
N HIS A 351 3.79 -9.30 9.79
CA HIS A 351 3.22 -8.00 10.12
C HIS A 351 1.71 -8.05 10.30
N LEU A 352 1.00 -8.80 9.43
CA LEU A 352 -0.45 -8.97 9.53
C LEU A 352 -0.85 -9.73 10.79
N ASP A 353 -0.09 -10.76 11.17
CA ASP A 353 -0.27 -11.48 12.44
C ASP A 353 -0.03 -10.57 13.66
N TRP A 354 1.03 -9.76 13.62
CA TRP A 354 1.28 -8.77 14.67
C TRP A 354 0.14 -7.75 14.78
N ARG A 355 -0.34 -7.21 13.66
CA ARG A 355 -1.49 -6.27 13.65
C ARG A 355 -2.76 -6.91 14.20
N ALA A 356 -3.05 -8.14 13.82
CA ALA A 356 -4.18 -8.89 14.35
C ALA A 356 -4.07 -9.02 15.88
N THR A 357 -2.87 -9.31 16.39
CA THR A 357 -2.59 -9.36 17.83
C THR A 357 -2.86 -8.02 18.52
N VAL A 358 -2.33 -6.92 17.98
CA VAL A 358 -2.54 -5.57 18.54
C VAL A 358 -4.01 -5.18 18.56
N HIS A 359 -4.79 -5.58 17.55
CA HIS A 359 -6.23 -5.31 17.50
C HIS A 359 -7.05 -6.09 18.50
N LEU A 360 -6.63 -7.31 18.81
CA LEU A 360 -7.38 -8.22 19.68
C LEU A 360 -6.92 -8.17 21.13
N ASP A 361 -5.75 -7.60 21.39
CA ASP A 361 -5.21 -7.38 22.73
C ASP A 361 -5.39 -5.91 23.16
N PRO A 362 -6.41 -5.61 23.99
CA PRO A 362 -6.64 -4.25 24.50
C PRO A 362 -5.53 -3.79 25.46
N ALA A 363 -4.73 -4.73 25.98
CA ALA A 363 -3.58 -4.45 26.84
C ALA A 363 -2.25 -4.40 26.06
N SER A 364 -2.29 -4.40 24.72
CA SER A 364 -1.07 -4.35 23.91
C SER A 364 -0.20 -3.14 24.27
N ASP A 365 1.03 -3.43 24.70
CA ASP A 365 1.99 -2.41 25.07
C ASP A 365 2.33 -1.50 23.89
N GLU A 366 2.55 -0.22 24.20
CA GLU A 366 2.95 0.75 23.21
C GLU A 366 4.35 0.41 22.66
N PRO A 367 4.52 0.21 21.33
CA PRO A 367 5.85 -0.04 20.76
C PRO A 367 6.80 1.13 21.02
N THR A 368 8.09 0.83 21.21
CA THR A 368 9.11 1.85 21.47
C THR A 368 9.24 2.86 20.33
N ARG A 369 9.72 4.08 20.65
CA ARG A 369 10.10 5.05 19.63
C ARG A 369 11.28 4.54 18.81
N LEU A 370 11.40 4.99 17.57
CA LEU A 370 12.55 4.65 16.74
C LEU A 370 13.83 5.31 17.30
N PRO A 371 15.02 4.72 17.08
CA PRO A 371 16.27 5.31 17.53
C PRO A 371 16.52 6.74 16.99
N ALA A 372 17.33 7.50 17.71
CA ALA A 372 17.80 8.81 17.27
C ALA A 372 18.43 8.74 15.86
N GLY A 373 18.12 9.71 14.99
CA GLY A 373 18.60 9.74 13.61
C GLY A 373 17.81 8.91 12.59
N SER A 374 16.72 8.23 13.01
CA SER A 374 15.85 7.52 12.08
C SER A 374 15.20 8.46 11.05
N SER A 375 15.42 8.20 9.77
CA SER A 375 14.82 8.98 8.67
C SER A 375 13.30 8.80 8.57
N HIS A 376 12.75 7.69 9.08
CA HIS A 376 11.31 7.38 9.02
C HIS A 376 10.44 8.35 9.83
N CYS A 377 11.00 9.01 10.85
CA CYS A 377 10.26 10.00 11.64
C CYS A 377 10.02 11.29 10.85
N GLY A 378 10.93 11.66 9.94
CA GLY A 378 10.89 12.93 9.21
C GLY A 378 9.60 13.16 8.44
N ASP A 379 8.98 12.09 7.92
CA ASP A 379 7.71 12.13 7.20
C ASP A 379 6.49 11.65 7.99
N CYS A 380 6.68 11.34 9.27
CA CYS A 380 5.61 10.85 10.13
C CYS A 380 4.64 12.00 10.53
N PRO A 381 3.31 11.85 10.30
CA PRO A 381 2.33 12.85 10.75
C PRO A 381 2.30 13.06 12.27
N PHE A 382 2.75 12.06 13.05
CA PHE A 382 2.86 12.19 14.50
C PHE A 382 4.08 13.02 14.94
N TYR A 383 5.07 13.22 14.06
CA TYR A 383 6.25 14.03 14.30
C TYR A 383 6.11 15.49 13.81
N LYS A 384 5.16 15.74 12.90
CA LYS A 384 4.88 17.04 12.28
C LYS A 384 3.71 17.77 12.96
N GLY A 385 3.63 19.08 12.72
CA GLY A 385 2.58 19.97 13.21
C GLY A 385 2.98 20.76 14.45
N ASP A 386 2.03 21.47 15.05
CA ASP A 386 2.25 22.30 16.24
C ASP A 386 2.43 21.45 17.51
N LEU A 387 1.92 20.21 17.50
CA LEU A 387 2.05 19.25 18.59
C LEU A 387 2.77 17.99 18.10
N ARG A 388 3.99 17.79 18.59
CA ARG A 388 4.77 16.58 18.36
C ARG A 388 4.27 15.46 19.27
N ARG A 389 3.51 14.54 18.69
CA ARG A 389 2.87 13.40 19.36
C ARG A 389 3.77 12.16 19.42
N CYS A 390 4.73 12.05 18.52
CA CYS A 390 5.75 11.02 18.48
C CYS A 390 7.02 11.60 17.84
N GLY A 391 8.15 10.91 17.96
CA GLY A 391 9.41 11.27 17.32
C GLY A 391 10.47 10.21 17.60
N PRO A 392 11.74 10.46 17.23
CA PRO A 392 12.84 9.63 17.64
C PRO A 392 12.96 9.55 19.18
N GLU A 393 13.63 8.50 19.65
CA GLU A 393 14.01 8.35 21.05
C GLU A 393 14.93 9.50 21.49
N GLY A 394 14.75 9.97 22.72
CA GLY A 394 15.52 11.09 23.28
C GLY A 394 14.99 12.48 22.91
N GLU A 395 14.17 12.62 21.86
CA GLU A 395 13.56 13.92 21.54
C GLU A 395 12.36 14.24 22.45
N SER A 396 12.19 15.51 22.79
CA SER A 396 11.04 15.99 23.54
C SER A 396 9.77 15.92 22.68
N LEU A 397 8.67 15.49 23.31
CA LEU A 397 7.33 15.52 22.74
C LEU A 397 6.55 16.71 23.33
N GLY A 398 5.41 17.06 22.73
CA GLY A 398 4.60 18.19 23.15
C GLY A 398 4.61 19.33 22.12
N PHE A 399 4.17 20.51 22.54
CA PHE A 399 4.06 21.65 21.65
C PHE A 399 5.44 22.08 21.15
N ILE A 400 5.55 22.25 19.83
CA ILE A 400 6.74 22.86 19.23
C ILE A 400 6.63 24.35 19.52
N SER A 401 7.57 24.90 20.29
CA SER A 401 7.54 26.28 20.78
C SER A 401 7.53 27.29 19.63
N HIS A 402 6.34 27.76 19.27
CA HIS A 402 6.12 29.04 18.58
C HIS A 402 5.87 30.20 19.58
N LEU A 403 6.01 29.95 20.89
CA LEU A 403 5.64 30.89 21.96
C LEU A 403 6.81 31.68 22.59
N ASP A 404 7.98 31.72 21.96
CA ASP A 404 9.12 32.53 22.42
C ASP A 404 9.26 33.87 21.67
N VAL A 405 8.15 34.44 21.20
CA VAL A 405 8.13 35.83 20.72
C VAL A 405 6.98 36.58 21.37
N GLU A 406 7.19 37.03 22.59
CA GLU A 406 6.91 38.42 23.00
C GLU A 406 7.58 38.72 24.35
N PRO A 407 8.25 39.87 24.52
CA PRO A 407 8.79 40.31 25.81
C PRO A 407 7.71 40.79 26.78
#